data_AF-F9RHS9-F1
#
_entry.id   AF-F9RHS9-F1
#
_cell.length_a   1.000
_cell.length_b   1.000
_cell.length_c   1.000
_cell.angle_alpha   90.00
_cell.angle_beta   90.00
_cell.angle_gamma   90.00
#
_symmetry.space_group_name_H-M   'P 1'
#
loop_
_entity.id
_entity.type
_entity.pdbx_description
1 polymer ?
#
loop_
_entity_poly.entity_id
_entity_poly.type
_entity_poly.pdbx_seq_one_letter_code
_entity_poly.pdbx_strand_id
1 'polypeptide(L)'
;MISRGLIAVKKTFVVGLISLSAFAASPSVFANTLFYCQTQSGKQVEVQDFGSIIHYRFGKKLVEAELQLTVSRDLASTYQWIGAGSNEYYSVSIPNPSAQNAIVYRVFTSRERKPDGKMESGIDVLSQGKIMATILCQNESLYEQLIGVDLPAE
;
A
#
# COMPACT_ATOMS: atom_id res chain seq x y z
N MET A 1 -92.78 -11.81 -2.04
CA MET A 1 -91.90 -11.84 -3.23
C MET A 1 -90.53 -11.31 -2.83
N ILE A 2 -89.51 -12.09 -3.15
CA ILE A 2 -88.11 -11.93 -2.72
C ILE A 2 -87.44 -10.86 -3.60
N SER A 3 -86.65 -9.96 -3.01
CA SER A 3 -85.60 -9.26 -3.75
C SER A 3 -84.32 -9.22 -2.91
N ARG A 4 -83.34 -10.01 -3.33
CA ARG A 4 -81.97 -10.03 -2.79
C ARG A 4 -81.14 -9.02 -3.58
N GLY A 5 -80.72 -7.93 -2.93
CA GLY A 5 -79.73 -7.01 -3.48
C GLY A 5 -78.32 -7.59 -3.33
N LEU A 6 -77.58 -7.69 -4.44
CA LEU A 6 -76.17 -8.07 -4.48
C LEU A 6 -75.31 -7.00 -3.78
N ILE A 7 -74.44 -7.44 -2.87
CA ILE A 7 -73.36 -6.62 -2.31
C ILE A 7 -72.16 -6.75 -3.25
N ALA A 8 -71.82 -5.67 -3.96
CA ALA A 8 -70.60 -5.58 -4.76
C ALA A 8 -69.41 -5.27 -3.84
N VAL A 9 -68.50 -6.24 -3.67
CA VAL A 9 -67.25 -6.04 -2.92
C VAL A 9 -66.24 -5.35 -3.85
N LYS A 10 -65.96 -4.06 -3.62
CA LYS A 10 -64.86 -3.34 -4.26
C LYS A 10 -63.53 -3.92 -3.75
N LYS A 11 -62.79 -4.61 -4.61
CA LYS A 11 -61.40 -5.03 -4.34
C LYS A 11 -60.49 -3.81 -4.48
N THR A 12 -60.10 -3.23 -3.35
CA THR A 12 -59.06 -2.18 -3.30
C THR A 12 -57.70 -2.86 -3.39
N PHE A 13 -57.01 -2.68 -4.52
CA PHE A 13 -55.66 -3.22 -4.75
C PHE A 13 -54.64 -2.27 -4.11
N VAL A 14 -54.03 -2.68 -3.00
CA VAL A 14 -52.95 -1.93 -2.34
C VAL A 14 -51.65 -2.20 -3.11
N VAL A 15 -51.15 -1.21 -3.84
CA VAL A 15 -49.85 -1.26 -4.51
C VAL A 15 -48.77 -0.93 -3.45
N GLY A 16 -48.08 -1.95 -2.97
CA GLY A 16 -46.94 -1.78 -2.06
C GLY A 16 -45.74 -1.21 -2.80
N LEU A 17 -45.24 -0.04 -2.36
CA LEU A 17 -43.94 0.49 -2.76
C LEU A 17 -42.84 -0.41 -2.19
N ILE A 18 -42.19 -1.18 -3.06
CA ILE A 18 -40.98 -1.93 -2.72
C ILE A 18 -39.81 -0.96 -2.86
N SER A 19 -39.32 -0.45 -1.73
CA SER A 19 -38.09 0.35 -1.66
C SER A 19 -36.89 -0.56 -1.97
N LEU A 20 -36.31 -0.43 -3.17
CA LEU A 20 -35.05 -1.08 -3.48
C LEU A 20 -33.92 -0.34 -2.75
N SER A 21 -33.42 -0.95 -1.68
CA SER A 21 -32.15 -0.55 -1.05
C SER A 21 -31.02 -0.79 -2.05
N ALA A 22 -30.55 0.25 -2.71
CA ALA A 22 -29.31 0.19 -3.47
C ALA A 22 -28.15 -0.02 -2.49
N PHE A 23 -27.65 -1.25 -2.41
CA PHE A 23 -26.37 -1.53 -1.76
C PHE A 23 -25.28 -0.90 -2.63
N ALA A 24 -24.75 0.25 -2.20
CA ALA A 24 -23.55 0.81 -2.77
C ALA A 24 -22.41 -0.18 -2.51
N ALA A 25 -21.91 -0.84 -3.55
CA ALA A 25 -20.67 -1.60 -3.49
C ALA A 25 -19.52 -0.61 -3.33
N SER A 26 -19.04 -0.44 -2.10
CA SER A 26 -17.78 0.26 -1.85
C SER A 26 -16.68 -0.45 -2.63
N PRO A 27 -15.82 0.25 -3.40
CA PRO A 27 -14.69 -0.39 -4.05
C PRO A 27 -13.84 -1.05 -2.95
N SER A 28 -13.62 -2.36 -3.08
CA SER A 28 -12.67 -3.07 -2.24
C SER A 28 -11.29 -2.45 -2.50
N VAL A 29 -10.74 -1.79 -1.50
CA VAL A 29 -9.39 -1.25 -1.55
C VAL A 29 -8.44 -2.46 -1.51
N PHE A 30 -8.01 -2.93 -2.68
CA PHE A 30 -7.00 -3.96 -2.77
C PHE A 30 -5.65 -3.33 -2.41
N ALA A 31 -4.96 -3.94 -1.45
CA ALA A 31 -3.61 -3.56 -1.08
C ALA A 31 -2.63 -4.16 -2.08
N ASN A 32 -1.84 -3.33 -2.75
CA ASN A 32 -0.74 -3.78 -3.60
C ASN A 32 0.54 -3.74 -2.77
N THR A 33 1.14 -4.89 -2.48
CA THR A 33 2.46 -4.91 -1.83
C THR A 33 3.50 -4.41 -2.83
N LEU A 34 4.22 -3.35 -2.49
CA LEU A 34 5.29 -2.78 -3.30
C LEU A 34 6.65 -3.39 -2.94
N PHE A 35 6.83 -3.73 -1.66
CA PHE A 35 8.09 -4.25 -1.14
C PHE A 35 7.84 -5.11 0.08
N TYR A 36 8.55 -6.23 0.17
CA TYR A 36 8.63 -7.05 1.36
C TYR A 36 9.98 -7.76 1.43
N CYS A 37 10.55 -7.85 2.62
CA CYS A 37 11.64 -8.78 2.88
C CYS A 37 11.76 -9.13 4.37
N GLN A 38 12.44 -10.23 4.66
CA GLN A 38 13.12 -10.44 5.94
C GLN A 38 14.50 -9.80 5.87
N THR A 39 14.83 -9.01 6.88
CA THR A 39 16.15 -8.41 7.08
C THR A 39 17.16 -9.45 7.54
N GLN A 40 18.44 -9.16 7.38
CA GLN A 40 19.53 -10.01 7.90
C GLN A 40 19.46 -10.20 9.43
N SER A 41 18.79 -9.29 10.13
CA SER A 41 18.53 -9.37 11.58
C SER A 41 17.32 -10.25 11.96
N GLY A 42 16.59 -10.81 10.98
CA GLY A 42 15.39 -11.62 11.19
C GLY A 42 14.09 -10.82 11.42
N LYS A 43 14.13 -9.48 11.31
CA LYS A 43 12.92 -8.63 11.26
C LYS A 43 12.32 -8.60 9.86
N GLN A 44 11.04 -8.30 9.75
CA GLN A 44 10.30 -8.13 8.50
C GLN A 44 10.10 -6.64 8.20
N VAL A 45 10.06 -6.29 6.92
CA VAL A 45 9.60 -5.00 6.41
C VAL A 45 8.55 -5.23 5.33
N GLU A 46 7.54 -4.37 5.28
CA GLU A 46 6.57 -4.35 4.19
C GLU A 46 6.12 -2.94 3.85
N VAL A 47 5.97 -2.67 2.55
CA VAL A 47 5.34 -1.47 2.00
C VAL A 47 4.16 -1.90 1.15
N GLN A 48 2.98 -1.34 1.43
CA GLN A 48 1.75 -1.61 0.69
C GLN A 48 1.12 -0.29 0.23
N ASP A 49 0.69 -0.24 -1.03
CA ASP A 49 -0.12 0.83 -1.60
C ASP A 49 -1.60 0.44 -1.56
N PHE A 50 -2.40 1.23 -0.85
CA PHE A 50 -3.86 1.10 -0.74
C PHE A 50 -4.59 2.12 -1.64
N GLY A 51 -3.91 2.70 -2.63
CA GLY A 51 -4.45 3.65 -3.59
C GLY A 51 -4.46 5.11 -3.11
N SER A 52 -4.89 5.37 -1.87
CA SER A 52 -4.84 6.73 -1.28
C SER A 52 -3.77 6.89 -0.21
N ILE A 53 -3.26 5.78 0.32
CA ILE A 53 -2.30 5.76 1.41
C ILE A 53 -1.23 4.69 1.15
N ILE A 54 -0.03 4.96 1.65
CA ILE A 54 1.06 3.99 1.75
C ILE A 54 1.16 3.53 3.20
N HIS A 55 1.18 2.21 3.40
CA HIS A 55 1.45 1.58 4.68
C HIS A 55 2.87 1.04 4.70
N TYR A 56 3.64 1.47 5.69
CA TYR A 56 4.95 0.90 6.00
C TYR A 56 4.88 0.17 7.33
N ARG A 57 5.43 -1.04 7.40
CA ARG A 57 5.53 -1.84 8.63
C ARG A 57 6.93 -2.42 8.77
N PHE A 58 7.44 -2.43 9.99
CA PHE A 58 8.73 -3.03 10.33
C PHE A 58 8.68 -3.67 11.71
N GLY A 59 9.24 -4.88 11.85
CA GLY A 59 9.36 -5.54 13.15
C GLY A 59 9.55 -7.05 13.04
N LYS A 60 9.70 -7.75 14.18
CA LYS A 60 9.82 -9.22 14.18
C LYS A 60 8.62 -9.95 13.56
N LYS A 61 7.42 -9.39 13.69
CA LYS A 61 6.18 -9.88 13.08
C LYS A 61 5.37 -8.68 12.58
N LEU A 62 4.88 -8.71 11.35
CA LEU A 62 4.11 -7.57 10.80
C LEU A 62 2.71 -7.39 11.38
N VAL A 63 2.16 -8.40 12.09
CA VAL A 63 0.88 -8.28 12.81
C VAL A 63 1.01 -7.42 14.06
N GLU A 64 2.19 -7.40 14.68
CA GLU A 64 2.55 -6.59 15.84
C GLU A 64 3.83 -5.83 15.49
N ALA A 65 3.73 -4.96 14.49
CA ALA A 65 4.88 -4.22 13.98
C ALA A 65 5.46 -3.31 15.08
N GLU A 66 6.78 -3.27 15.15
CA GLU A 66 7.52 -2.39 16.08
C GLU A 66 7.46 -0.93 15.62
N LEU A 67 7.32 -0.75 14.31
CA LEU A 67 7.10 0.53 13.66
C LEU A 67 6.07 0.36 12.55
N GLN A 68 5.05 1.21 12.58
CA GLN A 68 4.03 1.28 11.55
C GLN A 68 3.78 2.75 11.19
N LEU A 69 3.75 3.03 9.89
CA LEU A 69 3.38 4.34 9.36
C LEU A 69 2.24 4.17 8.36
N THR A 70 1.30 5.10 8.44
CA THR A 70 0.28 5.32 7.41
C THR A 70 0.48 6.74 6.92
N VAL A 71 0.85 6.89 5.65
CA VAL A 71 1.05 8.20 5.03
C VAL A 71 0.13 8.35 3.83
N SER A 72 -0.27 9.59 3.55
CA SER A 72 -0.95 9.89 2.29
C SER A 72 -0.02 9.57 1.12
N ARG A 73 -0.59 9.02 0.04
CA ARG A 73 0.19 8.57 -1.13
C ARG A 73 0.94 9.70 -1.82
N ASP A 74 0.42 10.93 -1.76
CA ASP A 74 1.04 12.15 -2.28
C ASP A 74 2.23 12.67 -1.45
N LEU A 75 2.43 12.15 -0.24
CA LEU A 75 3.59 12.45 0.59
C LEU A 75 4.71 11.41 0.45
N ALA A 76 4.40 10.21 -0.03
CA ALA A 76 5.42 9.24 -0.40
C ALA A 76 6.07 9.66 -1.73
N SER A 77 7.29 9.19 -1.97
CA SER A 77 7.99 9.44 -3.23
C SER A 77 8.72 8.20 -3.73
N THR A 78 9.17 8.24 -4.98
CA THR A 78 9.92 7.17 -5.62
C THR A 78 11.10 7.70 -6.41
N TYR A 79 12.17 6.92 -6.47
CA TYR A 79 13.21 7.09 -7.48
C TYR A 79 13.10 5.94 -8.49
N GLN A 80 13.07 6.32 -9.78
CA GLN A 80 13.04 5.40 -10.91
C GLN A 80 14.33 5.53 -11.70
N TRP A 81 15.04 4.42 -11.90
CA TRP A 81 16.31 4.44 -12.60
C TRP A 81 16.14 4.88 -14.07
N ILE A 82 16.87 5.93 -14.47
CA ILE A 82 16.74 6.56 -15.80
C ILE A 82 17.61 5.90 -16.89
N GLY A 83 18.21 4.74 -16.62
CA GLY A 83 19.11 4.07 -17.58
C GLY A 83 20.58 4.48 -17.52
N ALA A 84 20.96 5.37 -16.58
CA ALA A 84 22.32 5.91 -16.45
C ALA A 84 23.02 5.47 -15.15
N GLY A 85 24.34 5.29 -15.20
CA GLY A 85 25.15 4.89 -14.05
C GLY A 85 25.41 3.39 -13.94
N SER A 86 26.25 3.02 -12.97
CA SER A 86 26.72 1.65 -12.75
C SER A 86 25.74 0.78 -11.95
N ASN A 87 24.79 1.40 -11.24
CA ASN A 87 23.79 0.71 -10.44
C ASN A 87 22.39 1.02 -10.98
N GLU A 88 21.64 -0.03 -11.29
CA GLU A 88 20.21 0.05 -11.51
C GLU A 88 19.52 0.10 -10.15
N TYR A 89 18.91 1.25 -9.80
CA TYR A 89 18.43 1.57 -8.45
C TYR A 89 16.99 2.04 -8.48
N TYR A 90 16.13 1.43 -7.68
CA TYR A 90 14.72 1.83 -7.50
C TYR A 90 14.42 1.98 -6.01
N SER A 91 13.58 2.95 -5.66
CA SER A 91 13.18 3.17 -4.27
C SER A 91 11.76 3.66 -4.10
N VAL A 92 11.21 3.44 -2.91
CA VAL A 92 10.05 4.14 -2.40
C VAL A 92 10.39 4.72 -1.03
N SER A 93 10.17 6.02 -0.87
CA SER A 93 10.46 6.80 0.32
C SER A 93 9.18 7.14 1.08
N ILE A 94 9.14 6.77 2.36
CA ILE A 94 8.00 6.94 3.27
C ILE A 94 8.41 7.91 4.38
N PRO A 95 7.97 9.18 4.35
CA PRO A 95 8.28 10.13 5.42
C PRO A 95 7.53 9.75 6.71
N ASN A 96 8.15 9.94 7.86
CA ASN A 96 7.49 9.83 9.15
C ASN A 96 6.99 11.22 9.58
N PRO A 97 5.69 11.55 9.38
CA PRO A 97 5.16 12.89 9.66
C PRO A 97 5.22 13.26 11.15
N SER A 98 5.30 12.26 12.03
CA SER A 98 5.36 12.46 13.48
C SER A 98 6.79 12.67 14.00
N ALA A 99 7.82 12.51 13.15
CA ALA A 99 9.21 12.64 13.56
C ALA A 99 9.70 14.10 13.45
N GLN A 100 10.28 14.62 14.53
CA GLN A 100 10.80 16.00 14.59
C GLN A 100 11.95 16.26 13.62
N ASN A 101 12.70 15.21 13.22
CA ASN A 101 13.92 15.32 12.42
C ASN A 101 13.73 14.95 10.94
N ALA A 102 12.49 15.00 10.43
CA ALA A 102 12.17 14.63 9.04
C ALA A 102 12.74 13.24 8.68
N ILE A 103 12.44 12.25 9.52
CA ILE A 103 12.89 10.87 9.29
C ILE A 103 12.14 10.29 8.09
N VAL A 104 12.87 9.66 7.18
CA VAL A 104 12.30 8.95 6.01
C VAL A 104 12.79 7.51 6.03
N TYR A 105 11.88 6.56 5.81
CA TYR A 105 12.20 5.16 5.60
C TYR A 105 12.12 4.89 4.10
N ARG A 106 13.24 4.58 3.47
CA ARG A 106 13.33 4.32 2.04
C ARG A 106 13.62 2.86 1.78
N VAL A 107 12.66 2.12 1.24
CA VAL A 107 12.91 0.77 0.72
C VAL A 107 13.59 0.88 -0.64
N PHE A 108 14.54 0.00 -0.92
CA PHE A 108 15.27 0.05 -2.18
C PHE A 108 15.65 -1.32 -2.71
N THR A 109 15.89 -1.36 -4.02
CA THR A 109 16.66 -2.39 -4.73
C THR A 109 17.78 -1.73 -5.52
N SER A 110 18.94 -2.38 -5.57
CA SER A 110 20.13 -1.91 -6.28
C SER A 110 20.84 -3.08 -6.93
N ARG A 111 21.08 -3.01 -8.23
CA ARG A 111 21.83 -4.02 -8.98
C ARG A 111 23.01 -3.37 -9.68
N GLU A 112 24.21 -3.89 -9.41
CA GLU A 112 25.39 -3.51 -10.21
C GLU A 112 25.23 -4.03 -11.65
N ARG A 113 25.42 -3.14 -12.64
CA ARG A 113 25.23 -3.44 -14.07
C ARG A 113 26.47 -4.07 -14.70
N LYS A 114 26.81 -5.28 -14.25
CA LYS A 114 27.92 -6.10 -14.79
C LYS A 114 27.58 -7.60 -14.66
N PRO A 115 28.28 -8.51 -15.37
CA PRO A 115 27.92 -9.93 -15.42
C PRO A 115 27.83 -10.64 -14.06
N ASP A 116 28.63 -10.20 -13.08
CA ASP A 116 28.71 -10.71 -11.70
C ASP A 116 28.18 -9.67 -10.69
N GLY A 117 27.33 -8.75 -11.15
CA GLY A 117 26.84 -7.63 -10.39
C GLY A 117 26.11 -8.05 -9.13
N LYS A 118 26.47 -7.44 -8.00
CA LYS A 118 25.78 -7.65 -6.73
C LYS A 118 24.38 -7.05 -6.78
N MET A 119 23.43 -7.78 -6.20
CA MET A 119 22.08 -7.31 -5.91
C MET A 119 21.98 -7.03 -4.42
N GLU A 120 21.57 -5.81 -4.09
CA GLU A 120 21.29 -5.37 -2.73
C GLU A 120 19.85 -4.89 -2.65
N SER A 121 19.23 -5.11 -1.50
CA SER A 121 17.92 -4.58 -1.17
C SER A 121 17.84 -4.33 0.32
N GLY A 122 17.00 -3.38 0.73
CA GLY A 122 16.96 -3.01 2.14
C GLY A 122 16.12 -1.78 2.42
N ILE A 123 16.33 -1.25 3.62
CA ILE A 123 15.78 0.02 4.08
C ILE A 123 16.94 0.97 4.37
N ASP A 124 16.97 2.13 3.74
CA ASP A 124 17.72 3.28 4.22
C ASP A 124 16.84 4.08 5.19
N VAL A 125 17.40 4.41 6.35
CA VAL A 125 16.78 5.35 7.30
C VAL A 125 17.47 6.68 7.13
N LEU A 126 16.74 7.68 6.64
CA LEU A 126 17.26 9.02 6.40
C LEU A 126 16.83 9.96 7.51
N SER A 127 17.69 10.90 7.85
CA SER A 127 17.41 12.07 8.70
C SER A 127 17.94 13.30 7.99
N GLN A 128 17.08 14.31 7.78
CA GLN A 128 17.46 15.54 7.06
C GLN A 128 18.14 15.25 5.70
N GLY A 129 17.64 14.26 4.96
CA GLY A 129 18.16 13.84 3.65
C GLY A 129 19.46 13.02 3.68
N LYS A 130 20.01 12.70 4.85
CA LYS A 130 21.23 11.88 4.98
C LYS A 130 20.89 10.48 5.49
N ILE A 131 21.49 9.45 4.88
CA ILE A 131 21.37 8.07 5.35
C ILE A 131 22.08 7.93 6.71
N MET A 132 21.31 7.58 7.74
CA MET A 132 21.80 7.33 9.11
C MET A 132 22.01 5.85 9.39
N ALA A 133 21.26 4.99 8.71
CA ALA A 133 21.40 3.55 8.81
C ALA A 133 20.90 2.89 7.53
N THR A 134 21.49 1.74 7.21
CA THR A 134 21.00 0.84 6.17
C THR A 134 20.75 -0.52 6.80
N ILE A 135 19.55 -1.06 6.57
CA ILE A 135 19.12 -2.37 7.05
C ILE A 135 18.94 -3.26 5.83
N LEU A 136 19.85 -4.21 5.64
CA LEU A 136 19.85 -5.07 4.47
C LEU A 136 18.85 -6.22 4.60
N CYS A 137 18.25 -6.56 3.47
CA CYS A 137 17.40 -7.74 3.30
C CYS A 137 18.22 -9.03 3.16
N GLN A 138 17.58 -10.15 3.48
CA GLN A 138 17.92 -11.47 2.98
C GLN A 138 17.32 -11.61 1.59
N ASN A 139 18.16 -11.82 0.57
CA ASN A 139 17.75 -11.76 -0.82
C ASN A 139 16.69 -12.83 -1.17
N GLU A 140 16.70 -13.98 -0.49
CA GLU A 140 15.77 -15.09 -0.72
C GLU A 140 14.32 -14.76 -0.31
N SER A 141 14.15 -13.74 0.53
CA SER A 141 12.85 -13.31 1.05
C SER A 141 12.26 -12.12 0.32
N LEU A 142 13.02 -11.55 -0.62
CA LEU A 142 12.64 -10.32 -1.31
C LEU A 142 11.44 -10.55 -2.22
N TYR A 143 10.41 -9.73 -2.02
CA TYR A 143 9.36 -9.48 -2.97
C TYR A 143 9.36 -7.98 -3.27
N GLU A 144 9.37 -7.60 -4.54
CA GLU A 144 9.44 -6.20 -4.94
C GLU A 144 8.62 -5.95 -6.22
N GLN A 145 7.94 -4.80 -6.23
CA GLN A 145 7.27 -4.19 -7.38
C GLN A 145 7.59 -2.69 -7.37
N LEU A 146 8.88 -2.33 -7.31
CA LEU A 146 9.32 -0.93 -7.24
C LEU A 146 9.44 -0.27 -8.62
N ILE A 147 9.66 -1.08 -9.66
CA ILE A 147 9.81 -0.59 -11.03
C ILE A 147 8.47 -0.08 -11.56
N GLY A 148 8.46 1.16 -12.04
CA GLY A 148 7.27 1.78 -12.66
C GLY A 148 6.18 2.18 -11.67
N VAL A 149 6.49 2.21 -10.36
CA VAL A 149 5.56 2.72 -9.35
C VAL A 149 5.26 4.20 -9.62
N ASP A 150 3.98 4.52 -9.70
CA ASP A 150 3.49 5.88 -9.98
C ASP A 150 3.32 6.70 -8.69
N LEU A 151 4.44 7.11 -8.09
CA LEU A 151 4.49 8.03 -6.95
C LEU A 151 5.19 9.34 -7.35
N PRO A 152 5.02 10.44 -6.59
CA PRO A 152 5.84 11.63 -6.75
C PRO A 152 7.34 11.30 -6.85
N ALA A 153 8.07 11.96 -7.74
CA ALA A 153 9.52 11.78 -7.83
C ALA A 153 10.22 12.35 -6.58
N GLU A 154 11.30 11.68 -6.13
CA GLU A 154 12.24 12.21 -5.12
C GLU A 154 12.92 13.51 -5.54
#